data_AF-A0A9E1ZMV8-F1
#
_entry.id   AF-A0A9E1ZMV8-F1
#
_cell.length_a   1.000
_cell.length_b   1.000
_cell.length_c   1.000
_cell.angle_alpha   90.00
_cell.angle_beta   90.00
_cell.angle_gamma   90.00
#
_symmetry.space_group_name_H-M   'P 1'
#
loop_
_entity.id
_entity.type
_entity.pdbx_description
1 polymer ?
#
loop_
_entity_poly.entity_id
_entity_poly.type
_entity_poly.pdbx_seq_one_letter_code
_entity_poly.pdbx_strand_id
1 'polypeptide(L)'
;MKLISFDIEISKILLEFSGNLFDHAPLGISCAAVAHDEVKFWQAVPQLSREENQEMVRELMAYAKDGYTFMTWNGCGFDFRLLAEESGMVEECGQLALNHVDLMLLVTFKKGWFLGLDKALKGA
;
A
#
# COMPACT_ATOMS: atom_id res chain seq x y z
N MET A 1 -1.74 1.70 -21.19
CA MET A 1 -1.96 1.77 -19.73
C MET A 1 -0.71 2.39 -19.12
N LYS A 2 -0.83 3.51 -18.39
CA LYS A 2 0.30 4.05 -17.63
C LYS A 2 0.34 3.30 -16.29
N LEU A 3 1.48 2.73 -15.94
CA LEU A 3 1.64 1.97 -14.71
C LEU A 3 2.47 2.79 -13.72
N ILE A 4 2.13 2.68 -12.44
CA ILE A 4 2.86 3.33 -11.35
C ILE A 4 2.93 2.35 -10.17
N SER A 5 4.11 2.13 -9.61
CA SER A 5 4.26 1.25 -8.44
C SER A 5 4.03 2.03 -7.16
N PHE A 6 3.37 1.42 -6.18
CA PHE A 6 3.15 1.99 -4.85
C PHE A 6 3.36 0.92 -3.77
N ASP A 7 3.96 1.34 -2.66
CA ASP A 7 4.24 0.51 -1.49
C ASP A 7 4.30 1.38 -0.22
N ILE A 8 3.96 0.80 0.94
CA ILE A 8 3.88 1.50 2.22
C ILE A 8 4.37 0.62 3.38
N GLU A 9 4.99 1.22 4.39
CA GLU A 9 5.56 0.51 5.54
C GLU A 9 5.00 1.02 6.86
N ILE A 10 4.75 0.12 7.81
CA ILE A 10 4.24 0.48 9.14
C ILE A 10 5.34 1.06 10.04
N SER A 11 4.96 1.81 11.07
CA SER A 11 5.89 2.28 12.12
C SER A 11 5.89 1.40 13.36
N LYS A 12 4.77 0.72 13.66
CA LYS A 12 4.62 -0.07 14.88
C LYS A 12 5.46 -1.34 14.85
N ILE A 13 6.27 -1.50 15.89
CA ILE A 13 7.07 -2.71 16.11
C ILE A 13 6.20 -3.76 16.82
N LEU A 14 6.01 -4.92 16.19
CA LEU A 14 5.35 -6.10 16.77
C LEU A 14 6.39 -7.19 17.00
N LEU A 15 6.80 -7.40 18.25
CA LEU A 15 7.87 -8.35 18.60
C LEU A 15 7.47 -9.81 18.33
N GLU A 16 6.20 -10.14 18.53
CA GLU A 16 5.60 -11.42 18.18
C GLU A 16 4.25 -11.13 17.52
N PHE A 17 4.07 -11.56 16.27
CA PHE A 17 2.84 -11.34 15.51
C PHE A 17 2.35 -12.66 14.91
N SER A 18 1.08 -12.95 15.14
CA SER A 18 0.33 -14.00 14.46
C SER A 18 -1.12 -13.54 14.30
N GLY A 19 -1.79 -13.96 13.22
CA GLY A 19 -3.18 -13.59 12.97
C GLY A 19 -3.31 -12.36 12.07
N ASN A 20 -4.28 -11.49 12.38
CA ASN A 20 -4.61 -10.32 11.57
C ASN A 20 -3.89 -9.08 12.07
N LEU A 21 -3.07 -8.47 11.20
CA LEU A 21 -2.25 -7.30 11.54
C LEU A 21 -3.09 -6.11 12.04
N PHE A 22 -4.27 -5.92 11.44
CA PHE A 22 -5.13 -4.78 11.74
C PHE A 22 -5.85 -4.88 13.10
N ASP A 23 -5.79 -6.03 13.77
CA ASP A 23 -6.26 -6.15 15.16
C ASP A 23 -5.33 -5.39 16.14
N HIS A 24 -4.14 -4.99 15.66
CA HIS A 24 -3.17 -4.21 16.39
C HIS A 24 -3.18 -2.72 15.99
N ALA A 25 -4.20 -2.22 15.30
CA ALA A 25 -4.31 -0.80 14.96
C ALA A 25 -4.32 0.13 16.21
N PRO A 26 -3.88 1.39 16.09
CA PRO A 26 -3.23 1.99 14.93
C PRO A 26 -1.82 1.41 14.73
N LEU A 27 -1.42 1.29 13.47
CA LEU A 27 -0.14 0.72 13.05
C LEU A 27 0.88 1.81 12.71
N GLY A 28 0.40 2.99 12.32
CA GLY A 28 1.19 4.11 11.83
C GLY A 28 1.89 3.78 10.51
N ILE A 29 2.25 4.82 9.76
CA ILE A 29 3.00 4.70 8.51
C ILE A 29 4.37 5.34 8.72
N SER A 30 5.44 4.57 8.59
CA SER A 30 6.82 5.08 8.72
C SER A 30 7.30 5.72 7.42
N CYS A 31 7.04 5.06 6.29
CA CYS A 31 7.29 5.59 4.96
C CYS A 31 6.36 4.98 3.91
N ALA A 32 6.31 5.64 2.75
CA ALA A 32 5.66 5.16 1.55
C ALA A 32 6.46 5.64 0.33
N ALA A 33 6.32 4.93 -0.79
CA ALA A 33 6.91 5.35 -2.05
C ALA A 33 5.94 5.13 -3.21
N VAL A 34 5.98 6.05 -4.17
CA VAL A 34 5.35 5.89 -5.47
C VAL A 34 6.40 6.08 -6.56
N ALA A 35 6.43 5.24 -7.58
CA ALA A 35 7.43 5.31 -8.64
C ALA A 35 6.85 5.11 -10.04
N HIS A 36 7.23 6.01 -10.95
CA HIS A 36 7.14 5.85 -12.39
C HIS A 36 8.51 6.17 -13.02
N ASP A 37 8.64 7.25 -13.78
CA ASP A 37 9.89 7.80 -14.31
C ASP A 37 10.79 8.36 -13.21
N GLU A 38 10.17 8.84 -12.12
CA GLU A 38 10.83 9.30 -10.90
C GLU A 38 10.19 8.60 -9.69
N VAL A 39 10.92 8.62 -8.57
CA VAL A 39 10.43 8.10 -7.28
C VAL A 39 10.11 9.25 -6.35
N LYS A 40 8.91 9.24 -5.79
CA LYS A 40 8.49 10.14 -4.72
C LYS A 40 8.34 9.35 -3.42
N PHE A 41 8.82 9.95 -2.34
CA PHE A 41 8.80 9.37 -1.00
C PHE A 41 7.96 10.23 -0.05
N TRP A 42 7.26 9.56 0.85
CA TRP A 42 6.72 10.15 2.08
C TRP A 42 7.39 9.43 3.25
N GLN A 43 7.94 10.16 4.22
CA GLN A 43 8.67 9.57 5.34
C GLN A 43 8.66 10.49 6.56
N ALA A 44 8.51 9.92 7.75
CA ALA A 44 8.65 10.65 9.00
C ALA A 44 9.10 9.72 10.13
N VAL A 45 9.64 10.30 11.21
CA VAL A 45 10.08 9.58 12.39
C VAL A 45 9.26 10.05 13.60
N PRO A 46 8.55 9.15 14.32
CA PRO A 46 8.44 7.72 14.07
C PRO A 46 7.45 7.35 12.95
N GLN A 47 6.53 8.25 12.59
CA GLN A 47 5.49 8.00 11.60
C GLN A 47 4.95 9.31 11.01
N LEU A 48 4.30 9.22 9.86
CA LEU A 48 3.52 10.30 9.26
C LEU A 48 2.32 10.66 10.13
N SER A 49 2.02 11.96 10.18
CA SER A 49 0.79 12.49 10.74
C SER A 49 -0.42 12.12 9.88
N ARG A 50 -1.61 12.25 10.46
CA ARG A 50 -2.86 12.05 9.71
C ARG A 50 -2.96 13.01 8.53
N GLU A 51 -2.55 14.26 8.70
CA GLU A 51 -2.57 15.29 7.66
C GLU A 51 -1.62 14.94 6.50
N GLU A 52 -0.43 14.41 6.80
CA GLU A 52 0.49 13.89 5.79
C GLU A 52 -0.06 12.66 5.06
N ASN A 53 -0.73 11.75 5.77
CA ASN A 53 -1.40 10.60 5.15
C ASN A 53 -2.55 11.05 4.24
N GLN A 54 -3.32 12.05 4.63
CA GLN A 54 -4.37 12.62 3.78
C GLN A 54 -3.81 13.31 2.54
N GLU A 55 -2.66 13.98 2.67
CA GLU A 55 -1.97 14.56 1.53
C GLU A 55 -1.47 13.48 0.57
N MET A 56 -0.89 12.41 1.09
CA MET A 56 -0.51 11.23 0.30
C MET A 56 -1.72 10.69 -0.49
N VAL A 57 -2.88 10.52 0.14
CA VAL A 57 -4.09 10.06 -0.56
C VAL A 57 -4.47 11.01 -1.70
N ARG A 58 -4.47 12.33 -1.46
CA ARG A 58 -4.79 13.32 -2.51
C ARG A 58 -3.82 13.26 -3.69
N GLU A 59 -2.54 13.07 -3.42
CA GLU A 59 -1.51 12.93 -4.45
C GLU A 59 -1.67 11.62 -5.24
N LEU A 60 -1.95 10.50 -4.58
CA LEU A 60 -2.26 9.22 -5.25
C LEU A 60 -3.51 9.33 -6.13
N MET A 61 -4.55 10.02 -5.66
CA MET A 61 -5.75 10.30 -6.43
C MET A 61 -5.46 11.18 -7.66
N ALA A 62 -4.50 12.11 -7.56
CA ALA A 62 -4.06 12.91 -8.70
C ALA A 62 -3.38 12.04 -9.77
N TYR A 63 -2.50 11.11 -9.38
CA TYR A 63 -1.93 10.14 -10.32
C TYR A 63 -3.01 9.28 -10.99
N ALA A 64 -3.99 8.78 -10.23
CA ALA A 64 -5.11 8.02 -10.79
C ALA A 64 -5.91 8.85 -11.81
N LYS A 65 -6.19 10.12 -11.50
CA LYS A 65 -6.87 11.06 -12.40
C LYS A 65 -6.08 11.33 -13.68
N ASP A 66 -4.75 11.33 -13.61
CA ASP A 66 -3.85 11.50 -14.76
C ASP A 66 -3.70 10.23 -15.63
N GLY A 67 -4.47 9.19 -15.29
CA GLY A 67 -4.60 7.95 -16.04
C GLY A 67 -3.58 6.89 -15.67
N TYR A 68 -2.93 7.01 -14.50
CA TYR A 68 -2.08 5.94 -13.97
C TYR A 68 -2.92 4.83 -13.31
N THR A 69 -2.49 3.60 -13.53
CA THR A 69 -2.98 2.41 -12.86
C THR A 69 -1.92 1.95 -11.88
N PHE A 70 -2.28 1.91 -10.59
CA PHE A 70 -1.38 1.46 -9.53
C PHE A 70 -1.06 -0.03 -9.66
N MET A 71 0.19 -0.39 -9.39
CA MET A 71 0.67 -1.76 -9.23
C MET A 71 1.25 -1.91 -7.84
N THR A 72 0.78 -2.90 -7.10
CA THR A 72 1.20 -3.16 -5.72
C THR A 72 1.50 -4.64 -5.52
N TRP A 73 2.16 -4.96 -4.41
CA TRP A 73 2.27 -6.32 -3.91
C TRP A 73 1.38 -6.48 -2.67
N ASN A 74 0.21 -7.10 -2.81
CA ASN A 74 -0.79 -7.24 -1.74
C ASN A 74 -1.44 -5.93 -1.29
N GLY A 75 -1.52 -4.92 -2.18
CA GLY A 75 -2.11 -3.61 -1.86
C GLY A 75 -3.60 -3.65 -1.52
N CYS A 76 -4.35 -4.62 -2.06
CA CYS A 76 -5.74 -4.82 -1.66
C CYS A 76 -5.84 -5.34 -0.22
N GLY A 77 -4.90 -6.19 0.19
CA GLY A 77 -4.88 -6.81 1.52
C GLY A 77 -4.20 -5.95 2.59
N PHE A 78 -3.42 -4.95 2.18
CA PHE A 78 -2.56 -4.19 3.09
C PHE A 78 -2.56 -2.69 2.79
N ASP A 79 -1.87 -2.24 1.74
CA ASP A 79 -1.47 -0.84 1.53
C ASP A 79 -2.63 0.16 1.60
N PHE A 80 -3.68 -0.05 0.79
CA PHE A 80 -4.80 0.88 0.72
C PHE A 80 -5.68 0.82 1.97
N ARG A 81 -5.74 -0.33 2.65
CA ARG A 81 -6.44 -0.45 3.92
C ARG A 81 -5.70 0.30 5.03
N LEU A 82 -4.38 0.13 5.13
CA LEU A 82 -3.55 0.85 6.08
C LEU A 82 -3.69 2.36 5.86
N LEU A 83 -3.56 2.81 4.62
CA LEU A 83 -3.70 4.23 4.30
C LEU A 83 -5.11 4.76 4.60
N ALA A 84 -6.16 3.97 4.37
CA ALA A 84 -7.52 4.33 4.74
C ALA A 84 -7.70 4.52 6.26
N GLU A 85 -7.18 3.59 7.07
CA GLU A 85 -7.27 3.65 8.54
C GLU A 85 -6.47 4.83 9.11
N GLU A 86 -5.25 5.06 8.60
CA GLU A 86 -4.34 6.10 9.11
C GLU A 86 -4.64 7.53 8.60
N SER A 87 -5.35 7.66 7.46
CA SER A 87 -5.81 8.97 6.94
C SER A 87 -7.26 9.29 7.33
N GLY A 88 -8.10 8.25 7.47
CA GLY A 88 -9.56 8.33 7.55
C GLY A 88 -10.26 8.56 6.20
N MET A 89 -9.55 8.46 5.07
CA MET A 89 -10.09 8.67 3.71
C MET A 89 -10.49 7.32 3.06
N VAL A 90 -11.49 6.68 3.66
CA VAL A 90 -11.90 5.30 3.31
C VAL A 90 -12.42 5.19 1.87
N GLU A 91 -13.21 6.16 1.42
CA GLU A 91 -13.81 6.12 0.08
C GLU A 91 -12.74 6.28 -1.01
N GLU A 92 -11.81 7.21 -0.83
CA GLU A 92 -10.73 7.48 -1.78
C GLU A 92 -9.74 6.31 -1.85
N CYS A 93 -9.34 5.76 -0.70
CA CYS A 93 -8.48 4.59 -0.67
C CYS A 93 -9.19 3.35 -1.25
N GLY A 94 -10.49 3.20 -1.02
CA GLY A 94 -11.32 2.18 -1.65
C GLY A 94 -11.36 2.32 -3.17
N GLN A 95 -11.46 3.54 -3.69
CA GLN A 95 -11.40 3.81 -5.13
C GLN A 95 -10.04 3.42 -5.72
N LEU A 96 -8.93 3.76 -5.05
CA LEU A 96 -7.59 3.33 -5.47
C LEU A 96 -7.49 1.79 -5.47
N ALA A 97 -7.97 1.14 -4.42
CA ALA A 97 -7.97 -0.32 -4.30
C ALA A 97 -8.85 -1.01 -5.38
N LEU A 98 -9.97 -0.43 -5.78
CA LEU A 98 -10.81 -1.03 -6.83
C LEU A 98 -10.20 -0.95 -8.24
N ASN A 99 -9.30 0.01 -8.48
CA ASN A 99 -8.77 0.31 -9.81
C ASN A 99 -7.28 -0.01 -9.98
N HIS A 100 -6.65 -0.65 -9.00
CA HIS A 100 -5.26 -1.07 -9.09
C HIS A 100 -5.10 -2.52 -9.59
N VAL A 101 -3.87 -2.86 -9.96
CA VAL A 101 -3.42 -4.22 -10.22
C VAL A 101 -2.70 -4.74 -8.98
N ASP A 102 -3.30 -5.71 -8.29
CA ASP A 102 -2.65 -6.42 -7.17
C ASP A 102 -1.91 -7.66 -7.70
N LEU A 103 -0.58 -7.65 -7.60
CA LEU A 103 0.24 -8.78 -8.04
C LEU A 103 0.01 -10.04 -7.17
N MET A 104 -0.34 -9.88 -5.88
CA MET A 104 -0.66 -11.01 -4.99
C MET A 104 -1.94 -11.72 -5.42
N LEU A 105 -2.94 -10.98 -5.89
CA LEU A 105 -4.17 -11.58 -6.40
C LEU A 105 -3.90 -12.43 -7.64
N LEU A 106 -3.06 -11.94 -8.57
CA LEU A 106 -2.65 -12.69 -9.76
C LEU A 106 -1.90 -13.99 -9.37
N VAL A 107 -1.00 -13.91 -8.39
CA VAL A 107 -0.32 -15.09 -7.85
C VAL A 107 -1.32 -16.07 -7.24
N THR A 108 -2.27 -15.57 -6.46
CA THR A 108 -3.30 -16.39 -5.80
C THR A 108 -4.18 -17.10 -6.84
N PHE A 109 -4.60 -16.42 -7.91
CA PHE A 109 -5.35 -17.06 -8.99
C PHE A 109 -4.55 -18.16 -9.71
N LYS A 110 -3.23 -17.98 -9.85
CA LYS A 110 -2.37 -18.95 -10.55
C LYS A 110 -1.96 -20.12 -9.68
N LYS A 111 -1.66 -19.88 -8.40
CA LYS A 111 -1.09 -20.90 -7.49
C LYS A 111 -2.13 -21.47 -6.52
N GLY A 112 -3.16 -20.71 -6.17
CA GLY A 112 -4.14 -21.07 -5.13
C GLY A 112 -3.70 -20.72 -3.70
N TRP A 113 -2.60 -19.99 -3.53
CA TRP A 113 -2.10 -19.52 -2.23
C TRP A 113 -1.27 -18.24 -2.36
N PHE A 114 -1.05 -17.58 -1.22
CA PHE A 114 -0.25 -16.36 -1.11
C PHE A 114 1.25 -16.66 -1.19
N LEU A 115 2.02 -15.73 -1.75
CA LEU A 115 3.47 -15.83 -1.85
C LEU A 115 4.11 -14.62 -1.18
N GLY A 116 5.04 -14.79 -0.25
CA GLY A 116 5.77 -13.64 0.31
C GLY A 116 6.63 -12.95 -0.75
N LEU A 117 6.80 -11.62 -0.65
CA LEU A 117 7.57 -10.83 -1.62
C LEU A 117 9.00 -11.35 -1.79
N ASP A 118 9.71 -11.60 -0.68
CA ASP A 118 11.07 -12.17 -0.71
C ASP A 118 11.14 -13.52 -1.46
N LYS A 119 10.15 -14.39 -1.26
CA LYS A 119 10.09 -15.67 -2.00
C LYS A 119 9.87 -15.44 -3.49
N ALA A 120 9.01 -14.50 -3.87
CA ALA A 120 8.79 -14.16 -5.27
C ALA A 120 10.07 -13.63 -5.94
N LEU A 121 10.81 -12.75 -5.25
CA LEU A 121 12.09 -12.22 -5.75
C LEU A 121 13.19 -13.28 -5.87
N LYS A 122 13.09 -14.39 -5.14
CA LYS A 122 13.96 -15.57 -5.26
C LYS A 122 13.55 -16.55 -6.35
N GLY A 123 12.48 -16.28 -7.10
CA GLY A 123 12.05 -17.07 -8.27
C GLY A 123 11.05 -18.19 -7.98
N ALA A 124 10.28 -18.09 -6.89
CA ALA A 124 9.33 -19.12 -6.45
C ALA A 124 8.03 -19.25 -7.27
#